data_AF-A0A2T9YUD6-F1
#
_entry.id   AF-A0A2T9YUD6-F1
#
_cell.length_a   1.000
_cell.length_b   1.000
_cell.length_c   1.000
_cell.angle_alpha   90.00
_cell.angle_beta   90.00
_cell.angle_gamma   90.00
#
_symmetry.space_group_name_H-M   'P 1'
#
loop_
_entity.id
_entity.type
_entity.pdbx_description
1 polymer ?
#
loop_
_entity_poly.entity_id
_entity_poly.type
_entity_poly.pdbx_seq_one_letter_code
_entity_poly.pdbx_strand_id
1 'polypeptide(L)'
;MSDLELKELITKIYDSVESDTTTVIQKIRKTIEVYGLDLVKKLDQITGTGYWCLVNTKVDTLASLSTGYSLNELTFMKLLLEGILTSENNVFSLTYHEALGKVAEVNVSTFKKKEGQLALDAFVKDGWLELDSGRFSLGIRTLAELQDYLRDIYSQELNADQNCIKCLNCDKEYESSDSTIGNIKL
;
A
#
# COMPACT_ATOMS: atom_id res chain seq x y z
N MET A 1 9.94 2.29 5.56
CA MET A 1 11.12 2.23 6.45
C MET A 1 10.87 1.23 7.56
N SER A 2 11.74 0.26 7.79
CA SER A 2 11.59 -0.73 8.86
C SER A 2 11.75 -0.09 10.25
N ASP A 3 11.37 -0.82 11.32
CA ASP A 3 11.53 -0.33 12.70
C ASP A 3 12.99 -0.06 13.06
N LEU A 4 13.93 -0.88 12.56
CA LEU A 4 15.36 -0.72 12.83
C LEU A 4 15.88 0.58 12.20
N GLU A 5 15.59 0.78 10.91
CA GLU A 5 15.97 1.99 10.18
C GLU A 5 15.35 3.25 10.81
N LEU A 6 14.10 3.15 11.29
CA LEU A 6 13.44 4.27 11.97
C LEU A 6 14.13 4.62 13.29
N LYS A 7 14.48 3.62 14.10
CA LYS A 7 15.23 3.83 15.35
C LYS A 7 16.59 4.46 15.09
N GLU A 8 17.31 3.97 14.09
CA GLU A 8 18.61 4.53 13.70
C GLU A 8 18.48 5.99 13.24
N LEU A 9 17.46 6.30 12.44
CA LEU A 9 17.19 7.65 11.96
C LEU A 9 16.84 8.60 13.11
N ILE A 10 15.97 8.18 14.04
CA ILE A 10 15.58 8.97 15.20
C ILE A 10 16.80 9.24 16.08
N THR A 11 17.61 8.21 16.37
CA THR A 11 18.84 8.33 17.17
C THR A 11 19.80 9.34 16.53
N LYS A 12 19.94 9.29 15.21
CA LYS A 12 20.79 10.21 14.44
C LYS A 12 20.30 11.66 14.45
N ILE A 13 18.99 11.89 14.44
CA ILE A 13 18.40 13.25 14.42
C ILE A 13 18.41 13.89 15.80
N TYR A 14 18.12 13.10 16.84
CA TYR A 14 17.95 13.61 18.21
C TYR A 14 19.22 13.49 19.07
N ASP A 15 20.31 12.94 18.53
CA ASP A 15 21.64 12.83 19.17
C ASP A 15 21.58 12.26 20.61
N SER A 16 20.66 11.32 20.83
CA SER A 16 20.38 10.73 22.14
C SER A 16 20.18 9.23 22.04
N VAL A 17 20.86 8.48 22.92
CA VAL A 17 20.86 7.01 22.99
C VAL A 17 19.53 6.42 23.50
N GLU A 18 18.68 7.24 24.14
CA GLU A 18 17.44 6.80 24.81
C GLU A 18 16.21 7.68 24.48
N SER A 19 16.09 8.21 23.26
CA SER A 19 14.79 8.81 22.89
C SER A 19 13.76 7.70 22.77
N ASP A 20 12.75 7.71 23.64
CA ASP A 20 11.57 6.86 23.49
C ASP A 20 10.98 7.05 22.08
N THR A 21 11.16 6.03 21.25
CA THR A 21 10.78 6.03 19.83
C THR A 21 9.29 6.29 19.70
N THR A 22 8.49 5.79 20.63
CA THR A 22 7.03 5.94 20.65
C THR A 22 6.64 7.41 20.86
N THR A 23 7.23 8.08 21.86
CA THR A 23 7.00 9.51 22.10
C THR A 23 7.39 10.37 20.90
N VAL A 24 8.52 10.06 20.25
CA VAL A 24 8.97 10.79 19.06
C VAL A 24 7.99 10.61 17.90
N ILE A 25 7.55 9.38 17.64
CA ILE A 25 6.57 9.07 16.59
C ILE A 25 5.26 9.83 16.84
N GLN A 26 4.74 9.82 18.07
CA GLN A 26 3.51 10.54 18.42
C GLN A 26 3.64 12.05 18.19
N LYS A 27 4.79 12.63 18.56
CA LYS A 27 5.08 14.04 18.32
C LYS A 27 5.13 14.37 16.83
N ILE A 28 5.77 13.51 16.02
CA ILE A 28 5.82 13.66 14.56
C ILE A 28 4.41 13.63 13.99
N ARG A 29 3.62 12.59 14.29
CA ARG A 29 2.23 12.43 13.81
C ARG A 29 1.39 13.68 14.09
N LYS A 30 1.39 14.16 15.34
CA LYS A 30 0.67 15.39 15.72
C LYS A 30 1.13 16.63 14.97
N THR A 31 2.43 16.70 14.62
CA THR A 31 2.99 17.84 13.89
C THR A 31 2.63 17.81 12.41
N ILE A 32 2.58 16.61 11.80
CA ILE A 32 2.30 16.46 10.37
C ILE A 32 0.81 16.41 10.05
N GLU A 33 -0.04 16.12 11.05
CA GLU A 33 -1.50 16.03 10.94
C GLU A 33 -2.12 17.30 10.33
N VAL A 34 -1.62 18.49 10.68
CA VAL A 34 -2.12 19.77 10.15
C VAL A 34 -1.94 19.92 8.64
N TYR A 35 -1.04 19.15 8.03
CA TYR A 35 -0.82 19.11 6.58
C TYR A 35 -1.70 18.08 5.88
N GLY A 36 -2.50 17.32 6.63
CA GLY A 36 -3.23 16.15 6.14
C GLY A 36 -2.29 14.99 5.83
N LEU A 37 -1.26 14.81 6.65
CA LEU A 37 -0.33 13.68 6.57
C LEU A 37 -0.41 12.88 7.86
N ASP A 38 -0.14 11.59 7.78
CA ASP A 38 0.01 10.72 8.94
C ASP A 38 1.17 9.74 8.74
N LEU A 39 1.74 9.27 9.85
CA LEU A 39 2.79 8.26 9.86
C LEU A 39 2.17 6.95 10.35
N VAL A 40 1.98 6.01 9.43
CA VAL A 40 1.32 4.72 9.67
C VAL A 40 2.30 3.57 9.49
N LYS A 41 2.06 2.47 10.21
CA LYS A 41 2.81 1.24 10.04
C LYS A 41 1.97 0.26 9.23
N LYS A 42 2.53 -0.33 8.18
CA LYS A 42 1.90 -1.33 7.31
C LYS A 42 2.81 -2.55 7.16
N LEU A 43 2.22 -3.72 6.94
CA LEU A 43 2.97 -4.94 6.66
C LEU A 43 3.15 -5.11 5.16
N ASP A 44 4.35 -5.48 4.75
CA ASP A 44 4.61 -5.97 3.41
C ASP A 44 3.95 -7.35 3.22
N GLN A 45 3.32 -7.56 2.07
CA GLN A 45 2.51 -8.76 1.81
C GLN A 45 3.34 -10.01 1.55
N ILE A 46 4.57 -9.85 1.08
CA ILE A 46 5.43 -10.98 0.71
C ILE A 46 6.28 -11.41 1.91
N THR A 47 6.97 -10.47 2.53
CA THR A 47 7.89 -10.73 3.65
C THR A 47 7.18 -10.74 5.00
N GLY A 48 6.02 -10.08 5.13
CA GLY A 48 5.37 -9.83 6.40
C GLY A 48 6.08 -8.79 7.29
N THR A 49 7.10 -8.10 6.76
CA THR A 49 7.86 -7.11 7.51
C THR A 49 7.05 -5.81 7.68
N GLY A 50 7.07 -5.24 8.88
CA GLY A 50 6.44 -3.96 9.15
C GLY A 50 7.29 -2.78 8.70
N TYR A 51 6.68 -1.89 7.91
CA TYR A 51 7.28 -0.64 7.48
C TYR A 51 6.43 0.55 7.90
N TRP A 52 7.10 1.61 8.30
CA TRP A 52 6.55 2.95 8.47
C TRP A 52 6.45 3.66 7.12
N CYS A 53 5.27 4.20 6.87
CA CYS A 53 4.85 4.89 5.66
C CYS A 53 4.27 6.27 6.04
N LEU A 54 4.74 7.31 5.37
CA LEU A 54 4.10 8.62 5.42
C LEU A 54 2.95 8.62 4.42
N VAL A 55 1.72 8.76 4.91
CA VAL A 55 0.51 8.72 4.10
C VAL A 55 -0.15 10.08 4.05
N ASN A 56 -0.80 10.35 2.92
CA ASN A 56 -1.70 11.48 2.79
C ASN A 56 -3.08 11.07 3.29
N THR A 57 -3.60 11.77 4.30
CA THR A 57 -4.92 11.51 4.90
C THR A 57 -6.03 12.34 4.27
N LYS A 58 -5.72 13.16 3.25
CA LYS A 58 -6.74 13.88 2.50
C LYS A 58 -7.50 12.90 1.60
N VAL A 59 -8.82 13.06 1.59
CA VAL A 59 -9.85 12.16 1.01
C VAL A 59 -9.67 11.87 -0.47
N ASP A 60 -8.90 12.67 -1.21
CA ASP A 60 -8.70 12.49 -2.65
C ASP A 60 -7.50 11.57 -2.95
N THR A 61 -7.52 10.35 -2.43
CA THR A 61 -6.42 9.37 -2.55
C THR A 61 -6.21 8.91 -3.99
N LEU A 62 -7.26 8.95 -4.83
CA LEU A 62 -7.16 8.80 -6.28
C LEU A 62 -6.43 9.98 -6.94
N ALA A 63 -6.45 11.17 -6.34
CA ALA A 63 -5.69 12.31 -6.83
C ALA A 63 -4.17 12.09 -6.71
N SER A 64 -3.69 11.34 -5.69
CA SER A 64 -2.27 10.96 -5.59
C SER A 64 -1.80 10.20 -6.84
N LEU A 65 -2.56 9.19 -7.28
CA LEU A 65 -2.30 8.49 -8.54
C LEU A 65 -2.48 9.41 -9.75
N SER A 66 -3.49 10.28 -9.72
CA SER A 66 -3.83 11.16 -10.85
C SER A 66 -2.80 12.24 -11.16
N THR A 67 -1.88 12.54 -10.24
CA THR A 67 -0.79 13.50 -10.49
C THR A 67 0.36 12.93 -11.33
N GLY A 68 0.55 11.60 -11.32
CA GLY A 68 1.70 10.93 -11.96
C GLY A 68 1.35 10.06 -13.17
N TYR A 69 0.10 9.63 -13.29
CA TYR A 69 -0.32 8.68 -14.33
C TYR A 69 -1.42 9.25 -15.24
N SER A 70 -1.38 8.84 -16.49
CA SER A 70 -2.43 9.13 -17.46
C SER A 70 -3.74 8.44 -17.11
N LEU A 71 -4.86 8.95 -17.64
CA LEU A 71 -6.18 8.35 -17.40
C LEU A 71 -6.26 6.87 -17.79
N ASN A 72 -5.53 6.45 -18.83
CA ASN A 72 -5.48 5.07 -19.29
C ASN A 72 -4.75 4.17 -18.28
N GLU A 73 -3.64 4.65 -17.73
CA GLU A 73 -2.88 3.95 -16.68
C GLU A 73 -3.69 3.86 -15.38
N LEU A 74 -4.42 4.91 -15.01
CA LEU A 74 -5.33 4.88 -13.86
C LEU A 74 -6.46 3.86 -14.03
N THR A 75 -7.04 3.80 -15.24
CA THR A 75 -8.06 2.81 -15.57
C THR A 75 -7.48 1.40 -15.48
N PHE A 76 -6.28 1.21 -16.01
CA PHE A 76 -5.55 -0.05 -15.92
C PHE A 76 -5.24 -0.45 -14.47
N MET A 77 -4.79 0.47 -13.63
CA MET A 77 -4.58 0.24 -12.19
C MET A 77 -5.86 -0.24 -11.52
N LYS A 78 -7.02 0.39 -11.77
CA LYS A 78 -8.30 -0.05 -11.19
C LYS A 78 -8.66 -1.49 -11.57
N LEU A 79 -8.44 -1.86 -12.84
CA LEU A 79 -8.67 -3.23 -13.33
C LEU A 79 -7.72 -4.25 -12.68
N LEU A 80 -6.47 -3.84 -12.40
CA LEU A 80 -5.51 -4.67 -11.67
C LEU A 80 -5.92 -4.84 -10.21
N LEU A 81 -6.32 -3.75 -9.52
CA LEU A 81 -6.81 -3.80 -8.14
C LEU A 81 -8.00 -4.75 -8.02
N GLU A 82 -8.99 -4.61 -8.91
CA GLU A 82 -10.16 -5.50 -8.97
C GLU A 82 -9.72 -6.95 -9.17
N GLY A 83 -8.91 -7.24 -10.19
CA GLY A 83 -8.48 -8.61 -10.47
C GLY A 83 -7.65 -9.25 -9.35
N ILE A 84 -6.85 -8.46 -8.63
CA ILE A 84 -6.09 -8.93 -7.46
C ILE A 84 -7.04 -9.26 -6.32
N LEU A 85 -7.97 -8.36 -6.00
CA LEU A 85 -8.88 -8.51 -4.86
C LEU A 85 -9.94 -9.60 -5.07
N THR A 86 -10.42 -9.77 -6.30
CA THR A 86 -11.43 -10.79 -6.64
C THR A 86 -10.79 -12.09 -7.15
N SER A 87 -9.50 -12.31 -6.91
CA SER A 87 -8.80 -13.51 -7.37
C SER A 87 -9.36 -14.78 -6.70
N GLU A 88 -9.48 -15.85 -7.47
CA GLU A 88 -10.00 -17.12 -6.97
C GLU A 88 -9.11 -17.67 -5.83
N ASN A 89 -9.73 -18.40 -4.90
CA ASN A 89 -9.07 -19.03 -3.75
C ASN A 89 -8.28 -18.07 -2.85
N ASN A 90 -8.64 -16.78 -2.83
CA ASN A 90 -8.00 -15.78 -1.96
C ASN A 90 -6.47 -15.69 -2.18
N VAL A 91 -6.03 -15.81 -3.43
CA VAL A 91 -4.60 -15.76 -3.79
C VAL A 91 -4.05 -14.32 -3.76
N PHE A 92 -4.93 -13.32 -3.81
CA PHE A 92 -4.63 -11.87 -3.75
C PHE A 92 -3.45 -11.44 -4.62
N SER A 93 -3.35 -12.04 -5.81
CA SER A 93 -2.32 -11.71 -6.79
C SER A 93 -2.72 -12.19 -8.19
N LEU A 94 -2.18 -11.52 -9.21
CA LEU A 94 -2.35 -11.89 -10.62
C LEU A 94 -1.03 -12.38 -11.19
N THR A 95 -1.04 -13.42 -12.03
CA THR A 95 0.12 -13.72 -12.88
C THR A 95 0.41 -12.57 -13.82
N TYR A 96 1.64 -12.50 -14.30
CA TYR A 96 2.04 -11.54 -15.32
C TYR A 96 1.15 -11.56 -16.58
N HIS A 97 0.73 -12.76 -17.02
CA HIS A 97 -0.15 -12.90 -18.18
C HIS A 97 -1.57 -12.38 -17.90
N GLU A 98 -2.13 -12.67 -16.73
CA GLU A 98 -3.44 -12.14 -16.32
C GLU A 98 -3.42 -10.61 -16.23
N ALA A 99 -2.38 -10.05 -15.62
CA ALA A 99 -2.19 -8.59 -15.50
C ALA A 99 -2.09 -7.92 -16.88
N LEU A 100 -1.28 -8.45 -17.80
CA LEU A 100 -1.22 -7.93 -19.18
C LEU A 100 -2.52 -8.16 -19.97
N GLY A 101 -3.29 -9.18 -19.62
CA GLY A 101 -4.62 -9.43 -20.19
C GLY A 101 -5.58 -8.26 -19.93
N LYS A 102 -5.50 -7.65 -18.74
CA LYS A 102 -6.32 -6.50 -18.33
C LYS A 102 -6.14 -5.25 -19.21
N VAL A 103 -5.06 -5.16 -19.98
CA VAL A 103 -4.85 -4.05 -20.94
C VAL A 103 -5.97 -3.99 -21.99
N ALA A 104 -6.50 -5.13 -22.41
CA ALA A 104 -7.59 -5.18 -23.38
C ALA A 104 -8.90 -4.56 -22.83
N GLU A 105 -9.09 -4.62 -21.51
CA GLU A 105 -10.27 -4.09 -20.82
C GLU A 105 -10.24 -2.55 -20.68
N VAL A 106 -9.07 -1.92 -20.86
CA VAL A 106 -8.95 -0.44 -20.94
C VAL A 106 -9.67 0.09 -22.19
N ASN A 107 -9.80 -0.72 -23.24
CA ASN A 107 -10.55 -0.41 -24.46
C ASN A 107 -10.11 0.89 -25.18
N VAL A 108 -8.80 1.17 -25.18
CA VAL A 108 -8.20 2.33 -25.86
C VAL A 108 -7.15 1.87 -26.87
N SER A 109 -7.29 2.28 -28.13
CA SER A 109 -6.43 1.79 -29.22
C SER A 109 -4.94 2.12 -29.07
N THR A 110 -4.61 3.19 -28.34
CA THR A 110 -3.24 3.60 -28.06
C THR A 110 -2.64 2.92 -26.83
N PHE A 111 -3.45 2.26 -25.99
CA PHE A 111 -2.98 1.58 -24.78
C PHE A 111 -2.88 0.07 -25.04
N LYS A 112 -1.74 -0.35 -25.59
CA LYS A 112 -1.47 -1.74 -25.99
C LYS A 112 -0.61 -2.46 -24.96
N LYS A 113 -0.38 -3.76 -25.14
CA LYS A 113 0.41 -4.60 -24.21
C LYS A 113 1.77 -4.01 -23.86
N LYS A 114 2.44 -3.32 -24.81
CA LYS A 114 3.71 -2.64 -24.54
C LYS A 114 3.54 -1.50 -23.53
N GLU A 115 2.48 -0.72 -23.65
CA GLU A 115 2.20 0.43 -22.79
C GLU A 115 1.71 -0.05 -21.43
N GLY A 116 0.90 -1.12 -21.40
CA GLY A 116 0.54 -1.81 -20.16
C GLY A 116 1.75 -2.39 -19.44
N GLN A 117 2.75 -2.91 -20.16
CA GLN A 117 3.98 -3.39 -19.53
C GLN A 117 4.77 -2.25 -18.88
N LEU A 118 4.94 -1.14 -19.59
CA LEU A 118 5.61 0.05 -19.04
C LEU A 118 4.88 0.58 -17.80
N ALA A 119 3.54 0.54 -17.81
CA ALA A 119 2.73 0.91 -16.66
C ALA A 119 2.93 -0.06 -15.47
N LEU A 120 2.94 -1.38 -15.69
CA LEU A 120 3.23 -2.37 -14.65
C LEU A 120 4.60 -2.12 -14.01
N ASP A 121 5.64 -1.90 -14.82
CA ASP A 121 6.99 -1.62 -14.34
C ASP A 121 7.04 -0.33 -13.50
N ALA A 122 6.31 0.71 -13.93
CA ALA A 122 6.19 1.96 -13.19
C ALA A 122 5.44 1.77 -11.87
N PHE A 123 4.33 1.01 -11.86
CA PHE A 123 3.57 0.73 -10.64
C PHE A 123 4.38 -0.04 -9.60
N VAL A 124 5.20 -1.01 -10.04
CA VAL A 124 6.13 -1.72 -9.15
C VAL A 124 7.19 -0.76 -8.62
N LYS A 125 7.84 -0.02 -9.50
CA LYS A 125 8.88 0.94 -9.13
C LYS A 125 8.40 1.98 -8.10
N ASP A 126 7.16 2.44 -8.25
CA ASP A 126 6.58 3.48 -7.40
C ASP A 126 5.87 2.93 -6.16
N GLY A 127 5.94 1.60 -5.94
CA GLY A 127 5.46 0.90 -4.74
C GLY A 127 3.96 0.62 -4.71
N TRP A 128 3.24 0.85 -5.82
CA TRP A 128 1.80 0.56 -5.93
C TRP A 128 1.53 -0.94 -6.09
N LEU A 129 2.41 -1.66 -6.78
CA LEU A 129 2.36 -3.11 -6.92
C LEU A 129 3.66 -3.71 -6.40
N GLU A 130 3.59 -4.97 -5.98
CA GLU A 130 4.76 -5.81 -5.71
C GLU A 130 4.81 -6.91 -6.75
N LEU A 131 6.01 -7.26 -7.22
CA LEU A 131 6.23 -8.36 -8.16
C LEU A 131 7.07 -9.43 -7.47
N ASP A 132 6.43 -10.55 -7.10
CA ASP A 132 7.10 -11.72 -6.56
C ASP A 132 6.80 -12.94 -7.42
N SER A 133 7.84 -13.70 -7.77
CA SER A 133 7.70 -14.97 -8.48
C SER A 133 6.82 -14.91 -9.75
N GLY A 134 6.84 -13.77 -10.47
CA GLY A 134 6.04 -13.55 -11.68
C GLY A 134 4.56 -13.22 -11.42
N ARG A 135 4.20 -12.89 -10.18
CA ARG A 135 2.87 -12.49 -9.76
C ARG A 135 2.87 -11.08 -9.18
N PHE A 136 1.84 -10.31 -9.53
CA PHE A 136 1.59 -8.97 -9.01
C PHE A 136 0.62 -9.03 -7.84
N SER A 137 1.00 -8.43 -6.70
CA SER A 137 0.12 -8.19 -5.54
C SER A 137 0.08 -6.69 -5.21
N LEU A 138 -0.78 -6.28 -4.27
CA LEU A 138 -0.83 -4.86 -3.87
C LEU A 138 0.44 -4.48 -3.14
N GLY A 139 1.10 -3.41 -3.58
CA GLY A 139 2.25 -2.87 -2.88
C GLY A 139 1.85 -2.17 -1.60
N ILE A 140 2.84 -1.99 -0.72
CA ILE A 140 2.63 -1.36 0.59
C ILE A 140 2.06 0.05 0.47
N ARG A 141 2.41 0.79 -0.59
CA ARG A 141 1.89 2.12 -0.84
C ARG A 141 0.41 2.11 -1.15
N THR A 142 -0.06 1.13 -1.92
CA THR A 142 -1.49 0.94 -2.21
C THR A 142 -2.28 0.67 -0.94
N LEU A 143 -1.78 -0.21 -0.07
CA LEU A 143 -2.42 -0.52 1.22
C LEU A 143 -2.44 0.67 2.17
N ALA A 144 -1.42 1.53 2.10
CA ALA A 144 -1.28 2.69 2.97
C ALA A 144 -2.12 3.88 2.48
N GLU A 145 -1.99 4.24 1.21
CA GLU A 145 -2.60 5.45 0.64
C GLU A 145 -4.01 5.23 0.09
N LEU A 146 -4.36 4.04 -0.41
CA LEU A 146 -5.69 3.77 -0.98
C LEU A 146 -6.61 3.04 0.00
N GLN A 147 -6.26 2.96 1.28
CA GLN A 147 -6.99 2.16 2.27
C GLN A 147 -8.50 2.52 2.32
N ASP A 148 -8.83 3.81 2.34
CA ASP A 148 -10.22 4.29 2.33
C ASP A 148 -10.93 3.98 1.02
N TYR A 149 -10.28 4.27 -0.12
CA TYR A 149 -10.83 3.96 -1.44
C TYR A 149 -11.15 2.47 -1.58
N LEU A 150 -10.21 1.61 -1.17
CA LEU A 150 -10.37 0.17 -1.27
C LEU A 150 -11.49 -0.34 -0.34
N ARG A 151 -11.64 0.24 0.86
CA ARG A 151 -12.77 -0.06 1.75
C ARG A 151 -14.12 0.33 1.15
N ASP A 152 -14.21 1.50 0.56
CA ASP A 152 -15.45 2.04 0.02
C ASP A 152 -15.92 1.26 -1.22
N ILE A 153 -14.98 0.88 -2.10
CA ILE A 153 -15.30 0.22 -3.36
C ILE A 153 -15.39 -1.30 -3.22
N TYR A 154 -14.51 -1.91 -2.42
CA TYR A 154 -14.38 -3.36 -2.28
C TYR A 154 -14.76 -3.85 -0.88
N SER A 155 -15.82 -3.27 -0.30
CA SER A 155 -16.25 -3.55 1.07
C SER A 155 -16.54 -5.04 1.34
N GLN A 156 -16.87 -5.82 0.30
CA GLN A 156 -17.11 -7.27 0.39
C GLN A 156 -15.82 -8.09 0.50
N GLU A 157 -14.70 -7.50 0.11
CA GLU A 157 -13.35 -8.09 0.19
C GLU A 157 -12.61 -7.64 1.45
N LEU A 158 -13.31 -7.10 2.45
CA LEU A 158 -12.76 -6.82 3.78
C LEU A 158 -12.74 -8.08 4.65
N ASN A 159 -11.79 -8.15 5.58
CA ASN A 159 -11.75 -9.24 6.57
C ASN A 159 -12.92 -9.15 7.54
N ALA A 160 -13.14 -10.22 8.30
CA ALA A 160 -14.25 -10.35 9.23
C ALA A 160 -14.30 -9.28 10.33
N ASP A 161 -13.16 -8.63 10.63
CA ASP A 161 -13.07 -7.51 11.56
C ASP A 161 -13.37 -6.13 10.93
N GLN A 162 -13.69 -6.12 9.62
CA GLN A 162 -14.07 -4.97 8.79
C GLN A 162 -13.06 -3.81 8.75
N ASN A 163 -11.84 -4.03 9.24
CA ASN A 163 -10.91 -2.93 9.46
C ASN A 163 -9.71 -2.96 8.49
N CYS A 164 -9.53 -4.07 7.76
CA CYS A 164 -8.56 -4.22 6.66
C CYS A 164 -9.14 -4.99 5.47
N ILE A 165 -8.58 -4.78 4.28
CA ILE A 165 -8.83 -5.55 3.05
C ILE A 165 -8.15 -6.92 3.15
N LYS A 166 -8.80 -7.97 2.64
CA LYS A 166 -8.21 -9.31 2.55
C LYS A 166 -6.99 -9.25 1.62
N CYS A 167 -5.86 -9.72 2.11
CA CYS A 167 -4.59 -9.67 1.40
C CYS A 167 -3.70 -10.84 1.86
N LEU A 168 -2.58 -11.11 1.16
CA LEU A 168 -1.73 -12.30 1.37
C LEU A 168 -1.27 -12.52 2.81
N ASN A 169 -1.15 -11.44 3.60
CA ASN A 169 -0.64 -11.50 4.96
C ASN A 169 -1.57 -10.83 5.99
N CYS A 170 -2.86 -10.76 5.69
CA CYS A 170 -3.81 -10.02 6.54
C CYS A 170 -4.12 -10.69 7.89
N ASP A 171 -3.99 -12.02 7.97
CA ASP A 171 -4.30 -12.78 9.20
C ASP A 171 -3.13 -12.83 10.19
N LYS A 172 -1.98 -12.22 9.87
CA LYS A 172 -0.83 -12.20 10.77
C LYS A 172 -0.92 -10.98 11.67
N GLU A 173 -1.35 -11.19 12.91
CA GLU A 173 -1.07 -10.26 14.00
C GLU A 173 0.44 -10.07 14.09
N TYR A 174 0.91 -8.86 13.81
CA TYR A 174 2.27 -8.51 14.17
C TYR A 174 2.30 -8.33 15.68
N GLU A 175 2.97 -9.22 16.40
CA GLU A 175 3.27 -9.04 17.83
C GLU A 175 4.20 -7.83 17.98
N SER A 176 3.64 -6.62 18.05
CA SER A 176 4.38 -5.47 18.54
C SER A 176 4.59 -5.67 20.04
N SER A 177 5.85 -5.71 20.48
CA SER A 177 6.21 -5.69 21.90
C SER A 177 5.83 -4.37 22.62
N ASP A 178 5.06 -3.49 21.98
CA ASP A 178 4.78 -2.15 22.47
C ASP A 178 3.32 -1.75 22.16
N SER A 179 2.46 -1.94 23.15
CA SER A 179 0.99 -1.74 23.09
C SER A 179 0.58 -0.27 23.00
N THR A 180 1.52 0.67 22.98
CA THR A 180 1.26 2.12 22.88
C THR A 180 1.38 2.66 21.46
N ILE A 181 1.86 1.86 20.50
CA ILE A 181 1.75 2.15 19.07
C ILE A 181 0.35 1.69 18.66
N GLY A 182 -0.63 2.57 18.89
CA GLY A 182 -2.06 2.28 18.80
C GLY A 182 -2.40 1.35 17.64
N ASN A 183 -3.17 0.31 17.96
CA ASN A 183 -3.74 -0.72 17.10
C ASN A 183 -3.09 -0.77 15.71
N ILE A 184 -2.28 -1.79 15.47
CA ILE A 184 -1.88 -2.19 14.12
C ILE A 184 -3.17 -2.45 13.33
N LYS A 185 -3.63 -1.40 12.66
CA LYS A 185 -4.76 -1.42 11.76
C LYS A 185 -4.16 -1.47 10.36
N LEU A 186 -4.07 -2.70 9.85
CA LEU A 186 -3.79 -2.96 8.44
C LEU A 186 -4.77 -2.17 7.55
#